data_AF-D8PTS6-F1
#
_entry.id   AF-D8PTS6-F1
#
_cell.length_a   1.000
_cell.length_b   1.000
_cell.length_c   1.000
_cell.angle_alpha   90.00
_cell.angle_beta   90.00
_cell.angle_gamma   90.00
#
_symmetry.space_group_name_H-M   'P 1'
#
loop_
_entity.id
_entity.type
_entity.pdbx_description
1 polymer ?
#
loop_
_entity_poly.entity_id
_entity_poly.type
_entity_poly.pdbx_seq_one_letter_code
_entity_poly.pdbx_strand_id
1 'polypeptide(L)'
;MPVIPIDASLAPEVVEFWGKRYREVKEELEELKATCSAKENRAPNGLEGCPPARLEGLLTQLDVHLTSLRKKDRSTMVTKKDDGPLRDALTAALKERDDLRFRNSALEADRAALTSQVQAFMIQAAALATEACNSRMNAVHKQFPPTTFVDKDFQVSPLTLTEPEAFMHSLPSQYTSGTRLYFLPRPPACMPLHVPRSAQPGYWFYPVLLAPGDTHFELIVEGSPGQWTYLGRYVTAGMPGQEMKLSEWMMLDERTKQAHCHRIASHAMEHGQTPTIPAQLEVRRRYDTGEWNVPCYSLQCIGYDLTLYNTLHEVAQATSRRGSIVSEPGMRQDEVSRETSSTPSTVDVPEAVRKRKMQSPMMGENMEADSSLSTNAPTMKKPRLILRDLPVQDQ
;
A
#
# COMPACT_ATOMS: atom_id res chain seq x y z
N MET A 1 -0.10 26.35 20.23
CA MET A 1 0.27 24.99 20.67
C MET A 1 1.66 25.06 21.29
N PRO A 2 1.89 24.50 22.49
CA PRO A 2 3.24 24.39 23.03
C PRO A 2 4.04 23.41 22.17
N VAL A 3 5.03 23.94 21.45
CA VAL A 3 6.04 23.14 20.77
C VAL A 3 6.93 22.58 21.87
N ILE A 4 6.88 21.27 22.11
CA ILE A 4 7.89 20.60 22.93
C ILE A 4 9.12 20.50 22.03
N PRO A 5 10.21 21.27 22.29
CA PRO A 5 11.42 21.11 21.52
C PRO A 5 11.98 19.73 21.84
N ILE A 6 11.86 18.80 20.90
CA ILE A 6 12.63 17.56 20.95
C ILE A 6 14.06 17.99 20.65
N ASP A 7 14.81 18.27 21.71
CA ASP A 7 16.22 18.61 21.61
C ASP A 7 16.95 17.42 20.99
N ALA A 8 17.44 17.57 19.77
CA ALA A 8 18.15 16.53 19.05
C ALA A 8 19.46 16.13 19.76
N SER A 9 19.93 16.93 20.74
CA SER A 9 21.05 16.57 21.60
C SER A 9 20.72 15.50 22.65
N LEU A 10 19.44 15.24 22.95
CA LEU A 10 19.00 14.13 23.81
C LEU A 10 18.88 12.79 23.05
N ALA A 11 18.94 12.82 21.72
CA ALA A 11 18.81 11.61 20.90
C ALA A 11 19.88 10.52 21.20
N PRO A 12 21.16 10.84 21.46
CA PRO A 12 22.16 9.85 21.83
C PRO A 12 21.86 9.17 23.18
N GLU A 13 21.43 9.95 24.18
CA GLU A 13 21.13 9.45 25.53
C GLU A 13 19.88 8.58 25.53
N VAL A 14 18.85 8.95 24.77
CA VAL A 14 17.63 8.15 24.60
C VAL A 14 17.94 6.84 23.87
N VAL A 15 18.78 6.87 22.83
CA VAL A 15 19.22 5.66 22.10
C VAL A 15 20.07 4.77 22.99
N GLU A 16 20.96 5.33 23.80
CA GLU A 16 21.78 4.58 24.76
C GLU A 16 20.92 3.94 25.86
N PHE A 17 19.94 4.69 26.39
CA PHE A 17 18.99 4.19 27.38
C PHE A 17 18.18 3.00 26.84
N TRP A 18 17.55 3.14 25.66
CA TRP A 18 16.78 2.05 25.06
C TRP A 18 17.67 0.90 24.61
N GLY A 19 18.90 1.17 24.15
CA GLY A 19 19.89 0.16 23.80
C GLY A 19 20.37 -0.65 25.00
N LYS A 20 20.53 -0.01 26.17
CA LYS A 20 20.81 -0.70 27.44
C LYS A 20 19.61 -1.52 27.88
N ARG A 21 18.41 -0.93 27.87
CA ARG A 21 17.20 -1.62 28.35
C ARG A 21 16.83 -2.82 27.48
N TYR A 22 17.01 -2.73 26.18
CA TYR A 22 16.83 -3.86 25.27
C TYR A 22 17.84 -4.99 25.54
N ARG A 23 19.08 -4.65 25.90
CA ARG A 23 20.12 -5.63 26.27
C ARG A 23 19.75 -6.39 27.54
N GLU A 24 19.35 -5.65 28.58
CA GLU A 24 18.93 -6.23 29.87
C GLU A 24 17.75 -7.19 29.69
N VAL A 25 16.71 -6.77 28.96
CA VAL A 25 15.54 -7.63 28.70
C VAL A 25 15.91 -8.85 27.85
N LYS A 26 16.85 -8.71 26.91
CA LYS A 26 17.33 -9.82 26.10
C LYS A 26 18.12 -10.83 26.96
N GLU A 27 18.96 -10.36 27.88
CA GLU A 27 19.69 -11.21 28.83
C GLU A 27 18.73 -11.95 29.77
N GLU A 28 17.74 -11.26 30.35
CA GLU A 28 16.69 -11.88 31.17
C GLU A 28 15.90 -12.95 30.39
N LEU A 29 15.59 -12.70 29.12
CA LEU A 29 14.90 -13.65 28.26
C LEU A 29 15.74 -14.90 27.98
N GLU A 30 17.04 -14.74 27.70
CA GLU A 30 17.94 -15.87 27.48
C GLU A 30 18.19 -16.67 28.76
N GLU A 31 18.23 -16.02 29.93
CA GLU A 31 18.30 -16.69 31.23
C GLU A 31 17.02 -17.49 31.52
N LEU A 32 15.84 -16.93 31.23
CA LEU A 32 14.56 -17.64 31.32
C LEU A 32 14.49 -18.83 30.37
N LYS A 33 14.94 -18.68 29.12
CA LYS A 33 15.03 -19.78 28.16
C LYS A 33 15.97 -20.87 28.65
N ALA A 34 17.16 -20.53 29.15
CA ALA A 34 18.10 -21.50 29.70
C ALA A 34 17.47 -22.28 30.87
N THR A 35 16.73 -21.59 31.74
CA THR A 35 16.04 -22.19 32.88
C THR A 35 14.87 -23.10 32.46
N CYS A 36 14.14 -22.73 31.40
CA CYS A 36 13.05 -23.53 30.84
C CYS A 36 13.56 -24.74 30.05
N SER A 37 14.57 -24.57 29.19
CA SER A 37 15.19 -25.68 28.44
C SER A 37 15.92 -26.67 29.35
N ALA A 38 16.44 -26.22 30.49
CA ALA A 38 16.96 -27.12 31.53
C ALA A 38 15.86 -27.97 32.21
N LYS A 39 14.60 -27.51 32.21
CA LYS A 39 13.45 -28.29 32.68
C LYS A 39 12.86 -29.20 31.61
N GLU A 40 12.94 -28.81 30.34
CA GLU A 40 12.31 -29.52 29.22
C GLU A 40 13.14 -30.73 28.72
N ASN A 41 14.46 -30.75 28.97
CA ASN A 41 15.30 -31.93 28.70
C ASN A 41 15.23 -33.03 29.79
N ARG A 42 14.36 -32.88 30.80
CA ARG A 42 13.92 -34.01 31.62
C ARG A 42 12.66 -34.60 31.02
N ALA A 43 12.85 -35.58 30.14
CA ALA A 43 11.75 -36.39 29.61
C ALA A 43 10.85 -36.93 30.74
N PRO A 44 9.53 -37.04 30.51
CA PRO A 44 8.57 -37.53 31.48
C PRO A 44 8.56 -39.06 31.45
N ASN A 45 9.30 -39.68 32.36
CA ASN A 45 9.09 -41.09 32.69
C ASN A 45 9.27 -41.25 34.20
N GLY A 46 8.21 -41.71 34.87
CA GLY A 46 8.25 -42.12 36.27
C GLY A 46 7.52 -41.17 37.23
N LEU A 47 6.19 -41.28 37.26
CA LEU A 47 5.46 -41.21 38.52
C LEU A 47 5.98 -42.35 39.41
N GLU A 48 6.86 -42.05 40.36
CA GLU A 48 6.94 -42.77 41.63
C GLU A 48 7.91 -42.07 42.60
N GLY A 49 7.38 -41.70 43.77
CA GLY A 49 8.16 -41.51 45.00
C GLY A 49 9.12 -40.32 45.04
N CYS A 50 8.61 -39.11 45.27
CA CYS A 50 9.41 -38.09 45.96
C CYS A 50 9.32 -38.37 47.48
N PRO A 51 10.39 -38.82 48.16
CA PRO A 51 10.32 -39.11 49.58
C PRO A 51 10.10 -37.81 50.37
N PRO A 52 9.16 -37.78 51.35
CA PRO A 52 8.78 -36.58 52.10
C PRO A 52 9.96 -35.87 52.79
N ALA A 53 11.05 -36.59 53.05
CA ALA A 53 12.28 -36.05 53.62
C ALA A 53 12.95 -34.95 52.78
N ARG A 54 12.79 -34.96 51.44
CA ARG A 54 13.45 -33.98 50.57
C ARG A 54 12.69 -32.65 50.48
N LEU A 55 11.38 -32.69 50.71
CA LEU A 55 10.53 -31.50 50.79
C LEU A 55 10.68 -30.81 52.16
N GLU A 56 10.77 -31.59 53.25
CA GLU A 56 11.09 -31.06 54.58
C GLU A 56 12.49 -30.42 54.63
N GLY A 57 13.48 -30.98 53.93
CA GLY A 57 14.81 -30.37 53.80
C GLY A 57 14.80 -29.00 53.11
N LEU A 58 13.96 -28.81 52.09
CA LEU A 58 13.81 -27.52 51.42
C LEU A 58 13.02 -26.52 52.25
N LEU A 59 11.96 -26.95 52.94
CA LEU A 59 11.19 -26.09 53.85
C LEU A 59 12.02 -25.62 55.04
N THR A 60 12.84 -26.50 55.62
CA THR A 60 13.76 -26.13 56.71
C THR A 60 14.87 -25.20 56.23
N GLN A 61 15.41 -25.40 55.02
CA GLN A 61 16.35 -24.43 54.43
C GLN A 61 15.71 -23.06 54.22
N LEU A 62 14.44 -23.02 53.77
CA LEU A 62 13.70 -21.79 53.56
C LEU A 62 13.40 -21.07 54.89
N ASP A 63 13.04 -21.81 55.94
CA ASP A 63 12.85 -21.27 57.28
C ASP A 63 14.17 -20.77 57.92
N VAL A 64 15.28 -21.48 57.71
CA VAL A 64 16.61 -21.01 58.14
C VAL A 64 17.00 -19.73 57.39
N HIS A 65 16.67 -19.64 56.09
CA HIS A 65 16.95 -18.44 55.31
C HIS A 65 16.08 -17.25 55.73
N LEU A 66 14.79 -17.46 56.00
CA LEU A 66 13.87 -16.44 56.50
C LEU A 66 14.22 -15.98 57.91
N THR A 67 14.63 -16.90 58.79
CA THR A 67 15.09 -16.55 60.15
C THR A 67 16.45 -15.85 60.14
N SER A 68 17.35 -16.22 59.23
CA SER A 68 18.62 -15.51 58.99
C SER A 68 18.38 -14.09 58.47
N LEU A 69 17.47 -13.89 57.52
CA LEU A 69 17.05 -12.56 57.05
C LEU A 69 16.44 -11.73 58.18
N ARG A 70 15.53 -12.29 58.99
CA ARG A 70 14.97 -11.61 60.17
C ARG A 70 16.02 -11.26 61.23
N LYS A 71 17.06 -12.10 61.40
CA LYS A 71 18.19 -11.81 62.31
C LYS A 71 19.11 -10.73 61.73
N LYS A 72 19.31 -10.71 60.40
CA LYS A 72 20.08 -9.68 59.71
C LYS A 72 19.38 -8.32 59.79
N ASP A 73 18.06 -8.30 59.64
CA ASP A 73 17.23 -7.09 59.83
C ASP A 73 17.19 -6.61 61.28
N ARG A 74 17.27 -7.51 62.27
CA ARG A 74 17.40 -7.14 63.68
C ARG A 74 18.80 -6.64 64.05
N SER A 75 19.85 -7.08 63.35
CA SER A 75 21.23 -6.67 63.61
C SER A 75 21.57 -5.32 62.95
N THR A 76 20.89 -4.94 61.87
CA THR A 76 21.03 -3.62 61.22
C THR A 76 20.25 -2.51 61.93
N MET A 77 19.35 -2.83 62.88
CA MET A 77 18.60 -1.85 63.67
C MET A 77 19.38 -1.18 64.83
N VAL A 78 20.68 -1.45 64.99
CA VAL A 78 21.51 -0.88 66.07
C VAL A 78 22.48 0.21 65.60
N THR A 79 22.53 0.55 64.31
CA THR A 79 23.15 1.82 63.89
C THR A 79 22.09 2.90 63.81
N LYS A 80 21.84 3.60 64.92
CA LYS A 80 21.13 4.88 64.96
C LYS A 80 21.96 5.94 64.22
N LYS A 81 22.07 5.79 62.90
CA LYS A 81 22.48 6.87 62.01
C LYS A 81 21.27 7.80 61.87
N ASP A 82 21.54 9.08 61.86
CA ASP A 82 20.57 10.16 61.79
C ASP A 82 19.56 9.92 60.64
N ASP A 83 18.32 9.52 60.98
CA ASP A 83 17.24 9.21 60.03
C ASP A 83 16.57 10.47 59.48
N GLY A 84 16.94 11.67 59.98
CA GLY A 84 16.39 12.95 59.54
C GLY A 84 16.43 13.15 58.01
N PRO A 85 17.60 13.02 57.37
CA PRO A 85 17.74 13.19 55.92
C PRO A 85 16.89 12.21 55.09
N LEU A 86 16.71 10.97 55.57
CA LEU A 86 15.89 9.97 54.87
C LEU A 86 14.39 10.30 54.98
N ARG A 87 13.94 10.82 56.12
CA ARG A 87 12.55 11.27 56.32
C ARG A 87 12.23 12.51 55.48
N ASP A 88 13.17 13.44 55.39
CA ASP A 88 13.03 14.64 54.56
C ASP A 88 12.99 14.26 53.08
N ALA A 89 13.89 13.37 52.63
CA ALA A 89 13.88 12.83 51.27
C ALA A 89 12.59 12.09 50.93
N LEU A 90 12.07 11.26 51.86
CA LEU A 90 10.79 10.58 51.69
C LEU A 90 9.63 11.57 51.57
N THR A 91 9.61 12.61 52.41
CA THR A 91 8.57 13.64 52.37
C THR A 91 8.62 14.44 51.07
N ALA A 92 9.82 14.79 50.61
CA ALA A 92 10.02 15.44 49.32
C ALA A 92 9.55 14.55 48.15
N ALA A 93 9.90 13.26 48.16
CA ALA A 93 9.47 12.31 47.13
C ALA A 93 7.94 12.08 47.13
N LEU A 94 7.30 12.06 48.30
CA LEU A 94 5.84 11.96 48.40
C LEU A 94 5.16 13.21 47.81
N LYS A 95 5.69 14.40 48.11
CA LYS A 95 5.18 15.66 47.55
C LYS A 95 5.36 15.68 46.03
N GLU A 96 6.54 15.32 45.54
CA GLU A 96 6.80 15.25 44.10
C GLU A 96 5.90 14.23 43.40
N ARG A 97 5.68 13.05 44.00
CA ARG A 97 4.74 12.05 43.48
C ARG A 97 3.32 12.62 43.37
N ASP A 98 2.85 13.34 44.38
CA ASP A 98 1.51 13.90 44.39
C ASP A 98 1.37 15.04 43.38
N ASP A 99 2.42 15.88 43.24
CA ASP A 99 2.50 16.90 42.19
C ASP A 99 2.49 16.28 40.78
N LEU A 100 3.24 15.20 40.55
CA LEU A 100 3.25 14.49 39.27
C LEU A 100 1.90 13.81 38.98
N ARG A 101 1.26 13.20 39.99
CA ARG A 101 -0.09 12.64 39.85
C ARG A 101 -1.10 13.71 39.46
N PHE A 102 -1.04 14.87 40.09
CA PHE A 102 -1.89 16.00 39.75
C PHE A 102 -1.67 16.47 38.30
N ARG A 103 -0.41 16.66 37.88
CA ARG A 103 -0.08 17.05 36.49
C ARG A 103 -0.52 15.99 35.48
N ASN A 104 -0.33 14.71 35.78
CA ASN A 104 -0.76 13.63 34.89
C ASN A 104 -2.28 13.62 34.73
N SER A 105 -3.03 13.78 35.83
CA SER A 105 -4.50 13.86 35.78
C SER A 105 -4.97 15.07 34.96
N ALA A 106 -4.31 16.22 35.07
CA ALA A 106 -4.61 17.39 34.26
C ALA A 106 -4.34 17.14 32.76
N LEU A 107 -3.19 16.54 32.42
CA LEU A 107 -2.86 16.19 31.03
C LEU A 107 -3.80 15.15 30.44
N GLU A 108 -4.27 14.18 31.24
CA GLU A 108 -5.27 13.20 30.82
C GLU A 108 -6.63 13.87 30.53
N ALA A 109 -7.05 14.82 31.37
CA ALA A 109 -8.25 15.60 31.14
C ALA A 109 -8.14 16.45 29.86
N ASP A 110 -7.01 17.14 29.65
CA ASP A 110 -6.75 17.93 28.45
C ASP A 110 -6.74 17.06 27.19
N ARG A 111 -6.08 15.89 27.26
CA ARG A 111 -6.06 14.91 26.16
C ARG A 111 -7.47 14.43 25.82
N ALA A 112 -8.30 14.14 26.83
CA ALA A 112 -9.69 13.72 26.62
C ALA A 112 -10.50 14.84 25.94
N ALA A 113 -10.36 16.08 26.41
CA ALA A 113 -11.03 17.24 25.82
C ALA A 113 -10.60 17.48 24.36
N LEU A 114 -9.29 17.46 24.07
CA LEU A 114 -8.77 17.61 22.71
C LEU A 114 -9.20 16.46 21.79
N THR A 115 -9.25 15.23 22.29
CA THR A 115 -9.74 14.08 21.52
C THR A 115 -11.20 14.26 21.13
N SER A 116 -12.04 14.71 22.07
CA SER A 116 -13.45 15.01 21.79
C SER A 116 -13.59 16.14 20.77
N GLN A 117 -12.77 17.18 20.87
CA GLN A 117 -12.76 18.29 19.93
C GLN A 117 -12.36 17.85 18.52
N VAL A 118 -11.30 17.06 18.39
CA VAL A 118 -10.86 16.48 17.10
C VAL A 118 -11.97 15.62 16.50
N GLN A 119 -12.64 14.79 17.30
CA GLN A 119 -13.76 13.98 16.83
C GLN A 119 -14.92 14.84 16.32
N ALA A 120 -15.27 15.92 17.03
CA ALA A 120 -16.31 16.85 16.59
C ALA A 120 -15.94 17.52 15.26
N PHE A 121 -14.69 17.94 15.07
CA PHE A 121 -14.22 18.50 13.80
C PHE A 121 -14.24 17.48 12.67
N MET A 122 -13.87 16.22 12.92
CA MET A 122 -13.94 15.16 11.91
C MET A 122 -15.39 14.90 11.45
N ILE A 123 -16.35 14.92 12.38
CA ILE A 123 -17.78 14.78 12.04
C ILE A 123 -18.25 15.96 11.18
N GLN A 124 -17.88 17.19 11.55
CA GLN A 124 -18.23 18.39 10.77
C GLN A 124 -17.59 18.36 9.38
N ALA A 125 -16.32 17.98 9.28
CA ALA A 125 -15.61 17.86 8.00
C ALA A 125 -16.27 16.81 7.10
N ALA A 126 -16.65 15.64 7.64
CA ALA A 126 -17.36 14.61 6.89
C ALA A 126 -18.73 15.09 6.38
N ALA A 127 -19.48 15.85 7.18
CA ALA A 127 -20.76 16.43 6.77
C ALA A 127 -20.58 17.44 5.63
N LEU A 128 -19.62 18.36 5.76
CA LEU A 128 -19.29 19.35 4.72
C LEU A 128 -18.76 18.68 3.44
N ALA A 129 -17.97 17.60 3.56
CA ALA A 129 -17.50 16.84 2.42
C ALA A 129 -18.68 16.18 1.67
N THR A 130 -19.64 15.64 2.41
CA THR A 130 -20.87 15.06 1.84
C THR A 130 -21.70 16.14 1.12
N GLU A 131 -21.85 17.31 1.72
CA GLU A 131 -22.54 18.45 1.11
C GLU A 131 -21.85 18.92 -0.18
N ALA A 132 -20.53 19.04 -0.17
CA ALA A 132 -19.75 19.40 -1.36
C ALA A 132 -19.91 18.36 -2.48
N CYS A 133 -19.84 17.07 -2.16
CA CYS A 133 -20.11 15.97 -3.09
C CYS A 133 -21.51 16.08 -3.73
N ASN A 134 -22.55 16.25 -2.90
CA ASN A 134 -23.93 16.40 -3.35
C ASN A 134 -24.12 17.64 -4.23
N SER A 135 -23.58 18.78 -3.81
CA SER A 135 -23.61 20.04 -4.59
C SER A 135 -22.99 19.83 -5.97
N ARG A 136 -21.83 19.15 -6.02
CA ARG A 136 -21.11 18.90 -7.25
C ARG A 136 -21.83 17.93 -8.18
N MET A 137 -22.37 16.83 -7.66
CA MET A 137 -23.24 15.93 -8.42
C MET A 137 -24.48 16.64 -8.95
N ASN A 138 -25.09 17.53 -8.17
CA ASN A 138 -26.22 18.34 -8.64
C ASN A 138 -25.81 19.29 -9.77
N ALA A 139 -24.63 19.89 -9.70
CA ALA A 139 -24.09 20.71 -10.79
C ALA A 139 -23.88 19.89 -12.07
N VAL A 140 -23.27 18.70 -11.94
CA VAL A 140 -23.09 17.76 -13.06
C VAL A 140 -24.43 17.35 -13.67
N HIS A 141 -25.42 16.96 -12.88
CA HIS A 141 -26.74 16.56 -13.39
C HIS A 141 -27.53 17.70 -14.05
N LYS A 142 -27.33 18.95 -13.59
CA LYS A 142 -27.90 20.13 -14.24
C LYS A 142 -27.29 20.36 -15.62
N GLN A 143 -25.99 20.09 -15.77
CA GLN A 143 -25.27 20.30 -17.02
C GLN A 143 -25.43 19.12 -17.99
N PHE A 144 -25.49 17.89 -17.47
CA PHE A 144 -25.55 16.66 -18.24
C PHE A 144 -26.72 15.81 -17.73
N PRO A 145 -27.82 15.70 -18.51
CA PRO A 145 -28.94 14.85 -18.11
C PRO A 145 -28.51 13.37 -18.07
N PRO A 146 -29.18 12.53 -17.27
CA PRO A 146 -28.92 11.10 -17.24
C PRO A 146 -29.04 10.47 -18.64
N THR A 147 -28.09 9.62 -18.98
CA THR A 147 -27.97 8.99 -20.30
C THR A 147 -28.62 7.61 -20.33
N THR A 148 -29.06 7.18 -21.52
CA THR A 148 -29.75 5.89 -21.74
C THR A 148 -29.01 5.04 -22.79
N PHE A 149 -27.67 5.02 -22.74
CA PHE A 149 -26.87 4.22 -23.68
C PHE A 149 -26.95 2.72 -23.43
N VAL A 150 -27.35 2.32 -22.22
CA VAL A 150 -27.54 0.93 -21.81
C VAL A 150 -28.96 0.75 -21.27
N ASP A 151 -29.49 -0.46 -21.42
CA ASP A 151 -30.80 -0.80 -20.88
C ASP A 151 -30.82 -0.67 -19.35
N LYS A 152 -31.98 -0.33 -18.79
CA LYS A 152 -32.14 -0.14 -17.34
C LYS A 152 -31.82 -1.39 -16.52
N ASP A 153 -32.01 -2.56 -17.13
CA ASP A 153 -31.77 -3.86 -16.53
C ASP A 153 -30.34 -4.38 -16.78
N PHE A 154 -29.54 -3.64 -17.55
CA PHE A 154 -28.15 -4.02 -17.81
C PHE A 154 -27.32 -3.90 -16.52
N GLN A 155 -26.81 -5.03 -16.05
CA GLN A 155 -25.91 -5.10 -14.90
C GLN A 155 -24.48 -5.26 -15.39
N VAL A 156 -23.64 -4.28 -15.07
CA VAL A 156 -22.22 -4.31 -15.44
C VAL A 156 -21.51 -5.31 -14.55
N SER A 157 -20.83 -6.27 -15.16
CA SER A 157 -20.02 -7.26 -14.44
C SER A 157 -18.58 -6.75 -14.31
N PRO A 158 -17.94 -6.86 -13.13
CA PRO A 158 -16.54 -6.50 -12.98
C PRO A 158 -15.62 -7.54 -13.66
N LEU A 159 -14.49 -7.05 -14.16
CA LEU A 159 -13.38 -7.82 -14.72
C LEU A 159 -12.36 -8.10 -13.61
N THR A 160 -11.97 -9.35 -13.42
CA THR A 160 -10.89 -9.70 -12.50
C THR A 160 -9.56 -9.73 -13.25
N LEU A 161 -8.69 -8.75 -13.01
CA LEU A 161 -7.38 -8.62 -13.66
C LEU A 161 -6.27 -8.62 -12.62
N THR A 162 -5.39 -9.63 -12.67
CA THR A 162 -4.21 -9.71 -11.78
C THR A 162 -3.09 -8.78 -12.26
N GLU A 163 -2.91 -8.66 -13.58
CA GLU A 163 -1.87 -7.85 -14.22
C GLU A 163 -2.48 -6.98 -15.32
N PRO A 164 -2.91 -5.75 -15.00
CA PRO A 164 -3.54 -4.84 -15.96
C PRO A 164 -2.63 -4.53 -17.16
N GLU A 165 -1.31 -4.46 -16.96
CA GLU A 165 -0.35 -4.17 -18.04
C GLU A 165 -0.31 -5.30 -19.09
N ALA A 166 -0.19 -6.56 -18.64
CA ALA A 166 -0.22 -7.71 -19.54
C ALA A 166 -1.56 -7.82 -20.27
N PHE A 167 -2.66 -7.49 -19.58
CA PHE A 167 -3.99 -7.44 -20.16
C PHE A 167 -4.10 -6.39 -21.27
N MET A 168 -3.52 -5.19 -21.11
CA MET A 168 -3.55 -4.19 -22.19
C MET A 168 -2.85 -4.67 -23.46
N HIS A 169 -1.79 -5.48 -23.32
CA HIS A 169 -1.07 -6.04 -24.47
C HIS A 169 -1.81 -7.17 -25.19
N SER A 170 -2.79 -7.80 -24.55
CA SER A 170 -3.63 -8.83 -25.16
C SER A 170 -4.89 -8.29 -25.83
N LEU A 171 -5.17 -6.99 -25.71
CA LEU A 171 -6.30 -6.36 -26.39
C LEU A 171 -6.06 -6.26 -27.91
N PRO A 172 -7.13 -6.37 -28.72
CA PRO A 172 -7.04 -6.14 -30.16
C PRO A 172 -6.44 -4.76 -30.48
N SER A 173 -5.62 -4.70 -31.54
CA SER A 173 -4.85 -3.51 -31.90
C SER A 173 -5.70 -2.26 -32.20
N GLN A 174 -6.97 -2.45 -32.57
CA GLN A 174 -7.94 -1.36 -32.75
C GLN A 174 -8.14 -0.53 -31.47
N TYR A 175 -8.00 -1.14 -30.29
CA TYR A 175 -8.12 -0.47 -29.00
C TYR A 175 -6.79 0.03 -28.46
N THR A 176 -5.66 -0.38 -29.04
CA THR A 176 -4.33 0.12 -28.66
C THR A 176 -3.88 1.31 -29.50
N SER A 177 -4.35 1.42 -30.75
CA SER A 177 -3.81 2.37 -31.73
C SER A 177 -4.73 3.55 -32.07
N GLY A 178 -6.03 3.48 -31.73
CA GLY A 178 -7.01 4.52 -32.08
C GLY A 178 -7.89 5.00 -30.94
N THR A 179 -8.22 4.12 -29.99
CA THR A 179 -9.07 4.46 -28.84
C THR A 179 -8.22 4.64 -27.60
N ARG A 180 -8.38 5.76 -26.88
CA ARG A 180 -7.66 5.95 -25.62
C ARG A 180 -8.38 5.20 -24.50
N LEU A 181 -7.82 4.08 -24.07
CA LEU A 181 -8.27 3.36 -22.89
C LEU A 181 -7.60 3.95 -21.64
N TYR A 182 -8.41 4.31 -20.65
CA TYR A 182 -7.96 4.84 -19.38
C TYR A 182 -8.27 3.86 -18.26
N PHE A 183 -7.23 3.22 -17.73
CA PHE A 183 -7.31 2.40 -16.53
C PHE A 183 -7.01 3.26 -15.32
N LEU A 184 -8.05 3.61 -14.57
CA LEU A 184 -7.93 4.37 -13.34
C LEU A 184 -7.91 3.40 -12.15
N PRO A 185 -6.78 3.26 -11.43
CA PRO A 185 -6.70 2.42 -10.24
C PRO A 185 -7.54 3.04 -9.11
N ARG A 186 -7.76 2.31 -8.02
CA ARG A 186 -8.46 2.88 -6.86
C ARG A 186 -7.55 3.79 -6.02
N PRO A 187 -8.12 4.66 -5.17
CA PRO A 187 -7.38 5.23 -4.05
C PRO A 187 -6.72 4.12 -3.22
N PRO A 188 -5.43 4.28 -2.84
CA PRO A 188 -4.68 5.54 -2.83
C PRO A 188 -3.83 5.88 -4.07
N ALA A 189 -3.90 5.07 -5.13
CA ALA A 189 -3.07 5.30 -6.32
C ALA A 189 -3.54 6.51 -7.16
N CYS A 190 -4.80 6.92 -7.02
CA CYS A 190 -5.37 8.07 -7.71
C CYS A 190 -6.21 8.95 -6.78
N MET A 191 -6.60 10.12 -7.30
CA MET A 191 -7.58 10.97 -6.64
C MET A 191 -9.01 10.42 -6.83
N PRO A 192 -9.97 10.78 -5.96
CA PRO A 192 -11.34 10.27 -6.06
C PRO A 192 -12.03 10.56 -7.38
N LEU A 193 -12.86 9.61 -7.81
CA LEU A 193 -13.77 9.66 -8.94
C LEU A 193 -15.19 9.41 -8.43
N HIS A 194 -16.15 10.17 -8.93
CA HIS A 194 -17.57 9.99 -8.61
C HIS A 194 -18.37 9.84 -9.91
N VAL A 195 -18.75 8.60 -10.21
CA VAL A 195 -19.66 8.24 -11.30
C VAL A 195 -20.70 7.30 -10.70
N PRO A 196 -22.00 7.65 -10.71
CA PRO A 196 -23.01 6.91 -9.97
C PRO A 196 -23.24 5.50 -10.51
N ARG A 197 -23.16 5.33 -11.84
CA ARG A 197 -23.32 4.06 -12.56
C ARG A 197 -22.57 4.11 -13.89
N SER A 198 -22.31 2.95 -14.51
CA SER A 198 -21.81 2.90 -15.88
C SER A 198 -22.75 3.62 -16.84
N ALA A 199 -22.16 4.22 -17.88
CA ALA A 199 -22.83 5.04 -18.87
C ALA A 199 -23.60 6.22 -18.25
N GLN A 200 -23.08 6.87 -17.21
CA GLN A 200 -23.68 8.07 -16.59
C GLN A 200 -22.64 9.18 -16.42
N PRO A 201 -23.05 10.45 -16.44
CA PRO A 201 -22.14 11.55 -16.16
C PRO A 201 -21.66 11.53 -14.71
N GLY A 202 -20.51 12.17 -14.46
CA GLY A 202 -19.89 12.23 -13.14
C GLY A 202 -18.84 13.33 -13.06
N TYR A 203 -17.90 13.19 -12.12
CA TYR A 203 -16.73 14.05 -12.02
C TYR A 203 -15.55 13.33 -11.38
N TRP A 204 -14.36 13.88 -11.56
CA TRP A 204 -13.13 13.43 -10.91
C TRP A 204 -12.23 14.60 -10.53
N PHE A 205 -11.23 14.32 -9.71
CA PHE A 205 -10.23 15.30 -9.30
C PHE A 205 -8.88 15.01 -9.94
N TYR A 206 -8.22 16.07 -10.41
CA TYR A 206 -6.85 16.04 -10.93
C TYR A 206 -6.53 14.78 -11.76
N PRO A 207 -7.13 14.63 -12.95
CA PRO A 207 -6.85 13.48 -13.79
C PRO A 207 -5.35 13.43 -14.09
N VAL A 208 -4.75 12.25 -13.93
CA VAL A 208 -3.30 12.05 -14.10
C VAL A 208 -2.84 12.47 -15.49
N LEU A 209 -3.74 12.46 -16.48
CA LEU A 209 -3.51 12.91 -17.84
C LEU A 209 -4.55 13.97 -18.18
N LEU A 210 -4.12 15.22 -18.29
CA LEU A 210 -4.91 16.28 -18.89
C LEU A 210 -4.98 16.00 -20.39
N ALA A 211 -5.90 15.12 -20.78
CA ALA A 211 -6.22 14.95 -22.18
C ALA A 211 -6.68 16.31 -22.73
N PRO A 212 -6.27 16.70 -23.95
CA PRO A 212 -6.77 17.93 -24.57
C PRO A 212 -8.29 17.95 -24.51
N GLY A 213 -8.87 19.12 -24.19
CA GLY A 213 -10.30 19.35 -24.32
C GLY A 213 -10.74 18.83 -25.69
N ASP A 214 -11.84 18.07 -25.71
CA ASP A 214 -12.43 17.43 -26.90
C ASP A 214 -11.90 16.03 -27.27
N THR A 215 -10.87 15.51 -26.60
CA THR A 215 -10.50 14.10 -26.79
C THR A 215 -11.38 13.19 -25.95
N HIS A 216 -12.10 12.29 -26.61
CA HIS A 216 -12.88 11.25 -25.93
C HIS A 216 -11.99 10.07 -25.55
N PHE A 217 -12.39 9.36 -24.50
CA PHE A 217 -11.67 8.20 -23.99
C PHE A 217 -12.62 7.18 -23.37
N GLU A 218 -12.17 5.94 -23.28
CA GLU A 218 -12.88 4.84 -22.62
C GLU A 218 -12.37 4.72 -21.19
N LEU A 219 -13.28 4.78 -20.22
CA LEU A 219 -12.91 4.78 -18.81
C LEU A 219 -13.16 3.40 -18.18
N ILE A 220 -12.10 2.78 -17.68
CA ILE A 220 -12.11 1.54 -16.91
C ILE A 220 -11.56 1.84 -15.52
N VAL A 221 -12.31 1.48 -14.47
CA VAL A 221 -11.99 1.87 -13.10
C VAL A 221 -11.90 0.66 -12.19
N GLU A 222 -10.89 0.64 -11.34
CA GLU A 222 -10.76 -0.36 -10.28
C GLU A 222 -11.70 -0.02 -9.10
N GLY A 223 -12.72 -0.84 -8.86
CA GLY A 223 -13.64 -0.67 -7.73
C GLY A 223 -13.13 -1.35 -6.46
N SER A 224 -12.78 -2.62 -6.59
CA SER A 224 -12.14 -3.43 -5.55
C SER A 224 -10.75 -3.87 -6.03
N PRO A 225 -9.82 -4.27 -5.15
CA PRO A 225 -8.50 -4.73 -5.56
C PRO A 225 -8.57 -5.81 -6.65
N GLY A 226 -8.02 -5.51 -7.83
CA GLY A 226 -8.03 -6.39 -9.00
C GLY A 226 -9.37 -6.51 -9.73
N GLN A 227 -10.42 -5.80 -9.32
CA GLN A 227 -11.74 -5.78 -9.96
C GLN A 227 -11.96 -4.47 -10.71
N TRP A 228 -12.04 -4.55 -12.03
CA TRP A 228 -12.11 -3.43 -12.96
C TRP A 228 -13.47 -3.36 -13.62
N THR A 229 -14.05 -2.17 -13.72
CA THR A 229 -15.38 -1.95 -14.30
C THR A 229 -15.28 -0.95 -15.42
N TYR A 230 -15.81 -1.30 -16.60
CA TYR A 230 -15.95 -0.36 -17.70
C TYR A 230 -17.12 0.59 -17.44
N LEU A 231 -16.83 1.88 -17.39
CA LEU A 231 -17.82 2.92 -17.09
C LEU A 231 -18.40 3.57 -18.35
N GLY A 232 -17.79 3.40 -19.52
CA GLY A 232 -18.26 4.02 -20.78
C GLY A 232 -17.23 4.95 -21.43
N ARG A 233 -17.71 5.69 -22.44
CA ARG A 233 -16.95 6.68 -23.20
C ARG A 233 -17.23 8.09 -22.69
N TYR A 234 -16.17 8.84 -22.38
CA TYR A 234 -16.27 10.15 -21.74
C TYR A 234 -15.50 11.24 -22.47
N VAL A 235 -15.94 12.48 -22.27
CA VAL A 235 -15.18 13.71 -22.49
C VAL A 235 -15.06 14.42 -21.14
N THR A 236 -13.92 15.05 -20.89
CA THR A 236 -13.65 15.78 -19.64
C THR A 236 -13.58 17.29 -19.88
N ALA A 237 -14.09 18.07 -18.93
CA ALA A 237 -14.02 19.53 -18.96
C ALA A 237 -13.82 20.09 -17.53
N GLY A 238 -13.11 21.20 -17.38
CA GLY A 238 -12.88 21.82 -16.07
C GLY A 238 -14.18 22.35 -15.46
N MET A 239 -14.32 22.23 -14.14
CA MET A 239 -15.45 22.76 -13.37
C MET A 239 -15.01 23.87 -12.41
N PRO A 240 -14.85 25.12 -12.88
CA PRO A 240 -14.40 26.22 -12.03
C PRO A 240 -15.39 26.48 -10.89
N GLY A 241 -14.89 26.72 -9.68
CA GLY A 241 -15.67 26.91 -8.45
C GLY A 241 -16.13 25.61 -7.78
N GLN A 242 -15.95 24.47 -8.45
CA GLN A 242 -16.29 23.13 -7.96
C GLN A 242 -15.05 22.33 -7.55
N GLU A 243 -13.94 23.00 -7.26
CA GLU A 243 -12.72 22.39 -6.75
C GLU A 243 -12.99 21.58 -5.48
N MET A 244 -12.07 20.66 -5.15
CA MET A 244 -12.14 19.92 -3.89
C MET A 244 -12.11 20.89 -2.73
N LYS A 245 -13.09 20.82 -1.83
CA LYS A 245 -13.13 21.65 -0.63
C LYS A 245 -12.13 21.10 0.40
N LEU A 246 -11.67 21.97 1.30
CA LEU A 246 -10.73 21.58 2.36
C LEU A 246 -11.30 20.45 3.24
N SER A 247 -12.60 20.44 3.49
CA SER A 247 -13.27 19.35 4.22
C SER A 247 -13.09 18.00 3.52
N GLU A 248 -13.27 17.92 2.20
CA GLU A 248 -13.06 16.71 1.42
C GLU A 248 -11.59 16.30 1.41
N TRP A 249 -10.68 17.27 1.24
CA TRP A 249 -9.24 17.03 1.32
C TRP A 249 -8.89 16.40 2.65
N MET A 250 -9.33 16.98 3.77
CA MET A 250 -9.04 16.48 5.11
C MET A 250 -9.51 15.04 5.32
N MET A 251 -10.61 14.64 4.67
CA MET A 251 -11.18 13.29 4.72
C MET A 251 -10.47 12.26 3.84
N LEU A 252 -9.56 12.66 2.94
CA LEU A 252 -8.74 11.71 2.19
C LEU A 252 -7.78 10.96 3.11
N ASP A 253 -7.52 9.70 2.78
CA ASP A 253 -6.48 8.94 3.47
C ASP A 253 -5.09 9.50 3.17
N GLU A 254 -4.17 9.29 4.12
CA GLU A 254 -2.83 9.88 4.08
C GLU A 254 -2.02 9.40 2.86
N ARG A 255 -2.24 8.16 2.40
CA ARG A 255 -1.53 7.61 1.24
C ARG A 255 -1.99 8.30 -0.05
N THR A 256 -3.30 8.55 -0.22
CA THR A 256 -3.84 9.30 -1.36
C THR A 256 -3.25 10.70 -1.41
N LYS A 257 -3.25 11.42 -0.29
CA LYS A 257 -2.69 12.77 -0.22
C LYS A 257 -1.19 12.78 -0.52
N GLN A 258 -0.43 11.83 0.04
CA GLN A 258 1.00 11.71 -0.21
C GLN A 258 1.29 11.42 -1.70
N ALA A 259 0.57 10.47 -2.31
CA ALA A 259 0.71 10.15 -3.72
C ALA A 259 0.40 11.37 -4.61
N HIS A 260 -0.64 12.13 -4.28
CA HIS A 260 -0.97 13.37 -4.98
C HIS A 260 0.13 14.43 -4.83
N CYS A 261 0.55 14.73 -3.60
CA CYS A 261 1.59 15.73 -3.34
C CYS A 261 2.91 15.36 -4.02
N HIS A 262 3.26 14.07 -4.03
CA HIS A 262 4.43 13.56 -4.75
C HIS A 262 4.34 13.82 -6.25
N ARG A 263 3.18 13.54 -6.88
CA ARG A 263 2.97 13.85 -8.31
C ARG A 263 3.10 15.35 -8.59
N ILE A 264 2.42 16.20 -7.82
CA ILE A 264 2.49 17.66 -7.99
C ILE A 264 3.92 18.18 -7.84
N ALA A 265 4.64 17.72 -6.80
CA ALA A 265 6.03 18.11 -6.60
C ALA A 265 6.94 17.63 -7.74
N SER A 266 6.64 16.47 -8.34
CA SER A 266 7.39 15.93 -9.48
C SER A 266 7.21 16.77 -10.76
N HIS A 267 6.03 17.37 -10.96
CA HIS A 267 5.78 18.24 -12.12
C HIS A 267 6.60 19.54 -12.10
N ALA A 268 6.99 20.02 -10.91
CA ALA A 268 7.83 21.22 -10.77
C ALA A 268 9.33 20.94 -10.98
N MET A 269 9.72 19.67 -11.18
CA MET A 269 11.12 19.25 -11.32
C MET A 269 11.45 18.93 -12.79
N GLU A 270 12.73 18.91 -13.13
CA GLU A 270 13.17 18.44 -14.44
C GLU A 270 12.91 16.94 -14.63
N HIS A 271 12.70 16.53 -15.88
CA HIS A 271 12.33 15.16 -16.25
C HIS A 271 13.26 14.11 -15.64
N GLY A 272 12.69 13.19 -14.85
CA GLY A 272 13.40 12.06 -14.25
C GLY A 272 13.96 12.29 -12.84
N GLN A 273 13.86 13.51 -12.31
CA GLN A 273 14.19 13.78 -10.92
C GLN A 273 13.05 13.37 -9.99
N THR A 274 13.39 12.85 -8.82
CA THR A 274 12.42 12.58 -7.75
C THR A 274 12.33 13.78 -6.82
N PRO A 275 11.13 14.26 -6.47
CA PRO A 275 10.97 15.45 -5.65
C PRO A 275 11.54 15.22 -4.25
N THR A 276 12.26 16.22 -3.74
CA THR A 276 12.82 16.19 -2.38
C THR A 276 11.71 16.16 -1.32
N ILE A 277 12.00 15.60 -0.14
CA ILE A 277 11.03 15.57 0.97
C ILE A 277 10.53 16.98 1.34
N PRO A 278 11.39 18.01 1.47
CA PRO A 278 10.91 19.38 1.75
C PRO A 278 9.95 19.91 0.69
N ALA A 279 10.18 19.64 -0.60
CA ALA A 279 9.27 20.06 -1.66
C ALA A 279 7.89 19.39 -1.53
N GLN A 280 7.86 18.09 -1.22
CA GLN A 280 6.61 17.36 -0.99
C GLN A 280 5.86 17.88 0.25
N LEU A 281 6.57 18.21 1.32
CA LEU A 281 5.97 18.78 2.54
C LEU A 281 5.42 20.18 2.31
N GLU A 282 6.07 21.02 1.51
CA GLU A 282 5.55 22.34 1.18
C GLU A 282 4.29 22.25 0.33
N VAL A 283 4.27 21.38 -0.69
CA VAL A 283 3.04 21.11 -1.47
C VAL A 283 1.93 20.62 -0.55
N ARG A 284 2.23 19.69 0.36
CA ARG A 284 1.26 19.18 1.33
C ARG A 284 0.71 20.29 2.23
N ARG A 285 1.58 21.14 2.78
CA ARG A 285 1.21 22.29 3.62
C ARG A 285 0.20 23.19 2.90
N ARG A 286 0.44 23.52 1.62
CA ARG A 286 -0.44 24.39 0.84
C ARG A 286 -1.86 23.83 0.68
N TYR A 287 -1.99 22.52 0.45
CA TYR A 287 -3.31 21.88 0.41
C TYR A 287 -3.94 21.79 1.80
N ASP A 288 -3.18 21.44 2.84
CA ASP A 288 -3.68 21.33 4.21
C ASP A 288 -4.14 22.68 4.78
N THR A 289 -3.54 23.80 4.35
CA THR A 289 -3.97 25.15 4.74
C THR A 289 -5.06 25.72 3.83
N GLY A 290 -5.45 25.02 2.76
CA GLY A 290 -6.38 25.53 1.75
C GLY A 290 -5.83 26.69 0.91
N GLU A 291 -4.50 26.86 0.88
CA GLU A 291 -3.84 27.82 -0.02
C GLU A 291 -3.98 27.35 -1.48
N TRP A 292 -3.90 26.04 -1.68
CA TRP A 292 -4.13 25.38 -2.96
C TRP A 292 -5.39 24.52 -2.93
N ASN A 293 -6.07 24.46 -4.06
CA ASN A 293 -7.25 23.62 -4.26
C ASN A 293 -6.96 22.55 -5.31
N VAL A 294 -7.55 21.37 -5.13
CA VAL A 294 -7.46 20.31 -6.15
C VAL A 294 -8.52 20.59 -7.23
N PRO A 295 -8.13 20.80 -8.50
CA PRO A 295 -9.07 21.08 -9.57
C PRO A 295 -10.01 19.89 -9.80
N CYS A 296 -11.26 20.22 -10.13
CA CYS A 296 -12.29 19.25 -10.46
C CYS A 296 -12.66 19.35 -11.94
N TYR A 297 -12.94 18.20 -12.54
CA TYR A 297 -13.36 18.10 -13.92
C TYR A 297 -14.63 17.27 -14.02
N SER A 298 -15.58 17.72 -14.83
CA SER A 298 -16.78 16.98 -15.17
C SER A 298 -16.46 15.86 -16.14
N LEU A 299 -17.15 14.74 -15.99
CA LEU A 299 -17.13 13.62 -16.92
C LEU A 299 -18.48 13.55 -17.62
N GLN A 300 -18.52 13.97 -18.88
CA GLN A 300 -19.70 13.81 -19.72
C GLN A 300 -19.65 12.45 -20.38
N CYS A 301 -20.63 11.59 -20.09
CA CYS A 301 -20.77 10.33 -20.81
C CYS A 301 -21.35 10.60 -22.20
N ILE A 302 -20.63 10.19 -23.25
CA ILE A 302 -21.04 10.36 -24.64
C ILE A 302 -21.37 9.03 -25.34
N GLY A 303 -21.18 7.90 -24.66
CA GLY A 303 -21.54 6.59 -25.17
C GLY A 303 -21.13 5.44 -24.25
N TYR A 304 -21.53 4.23 -24.64
CA TYR A 304 -21.12 2.99 -24.00
C TYR A 304 -20.87 1.94 -25.09
N ASP A 305 -19.62 1.50 -25.25
CA ASP A 305 -19.24 0.55 -26.30
C ASP A 305 -19.41 -0.89 -25.81
N LEU A 306 -20.53 -1.51 -26.18
CA LEU A 306 -20.83 -2.91 -25.84
C LEU A 306 -19.84 -3.89 -26.48
N THR A 307 -19.28 -3.57 -27.65
CA THR A 307 -18.30 -4.42 -28.32
C THR A 307 -16.98 -4.41 -27.55
N LEU A 308 -16.52 -3.24 -27.10
CA LEU A 308 -15.37 -3.15 -26.20
C LEU A 308 -15.65 -3.88 -24.88
N TYR A 309 -16.81 -3.65 -24.25
CA TYR A 309 -17.19 -4.34 -23.01
C TYR A 309 -17.06 -5.86 -23.14
N ASN A 310 -17.66 -6.45 -24.18
CA ASN A 310 -17.59 -7.89 -24.42
C ASN A 310 -16.14 -8.35 -24.69
N THR A 311 -15.38 -7.58 -25.48
CA THR A 311 -13.98 -7.89 -25.76
C THR A 311 -13.13 -7.91 -24.48
N LEU A 312 -13.33 -6.94 -23.59
CA LEU A 312 -12.62 -6.88 -22.31
C LEU A 312 -12.88 -8.14 -21.47
N HIS A 313 -14.14 -8.60 -21.42
CA HIS A 313 -14.52 -9.84 -20.72
C HIS A 313 -13.93 -11.10 -21.36
N GLU A 314 -13.97 -11.21 -22.68
CA GLU A 314 -13.40 -12.35 -23.40
C GLU A 314 -11.88 -12.46 -23.17
N VAL A 315 -11.16 -11.34 -23.29
CA VAL A 315 -9.71 -11.29 -23.06
C VAL A 315 -9.37 -11.59 -21.60
N ALA A 316 -10.16 -11.06 -20.65
CA ALA A 316 -9.95 -11.33 -19.22
C ALA A 316 -10.08 -12.83 -18.94
N GLN A 317 -11.12 -13.47 -19.45
CA GLN A 317 -11.32 -14.92 -19.31
C GLN A 317 -10.18 -15.74 -19.96
N ALA A 318 -9.71 -15.32 -21.14
CA ALA A 318 -8.61 -16.00 -21.83
C ALA A 318 -7.29 -15.90 -21.06
N THR A 319 -6.98 -14.74 -20.48
CA THR A 319 -5.77 -14.52 -19.67
C THR A 319 -5.81 -15.28 -18.34
N SER A 320 -6.96 -15.34 -17.65
CA SER A 320 -7.09 -16.11 -16.41
C SER A 320 -6.86 -17.61 -16.61
N ARG A 321 -7.30 -18.19 -17.74
CA ARG A 321 -7.09 -19.62 -18.04
C ARG A 321 -5.62 -19.97 -18.25
N ARG A 322 -4.82 -19.09 -18.86
CA ARG A 322 -3.38 -19.31 -19.06
C ARG A 322 -2.60 -19.33 -17.75
N GLY A 323 -2.96 -18.46 -16.80
CA GLY A 323 -2.29 -18.39 -15.51
C GLY A 323 -2.47 -19.66 -14.65
N SER A 324 -3.57 -20.39 -14.84
CA SER A 324 -3.88 -21.56 -14.01
C SER A 324 -3.15 -22.86 -14.42
N ILE A 325 -2.61 -22.96 -15.64
CA ILE A 325 -2.06 -24.22 -16.16
C ILE A 325 -0.59 -24.43 -15.76
N VAL A 326 0.08 -23.40 -15.22
CA VAL A 326 1.53 -23.43 -14.92
C VAL A 326 1.83 -23.85 -13.46
N SER A 327 0.84 -24.31 -12.69
CA SER A 327 0.99 -24.63 -11.25
C SER A 327 0.90 -26.12 -10.88
N GLU A 328 1.21 -27.05 -11.79
CA GLU A 328 1.53 -28.44 -11.41
C GLU A 328 3.00 -28.77 -11.69
N PRO A 329 3.90 -28.71 -10.68
CA PRO A 329 5.14 -29.45 -10.72
C PRO A 329 4.82 -30.90 -10.36
N GLY A 330 4.89 -31.78 -11.36
CA GLY A 330 4.73 -33.22 -11.20
C GLY A 330 5.73 -33.79 -10.20
N MET A 331 5.23 -34.19 -9.04
CA MET A 331 5.81 -35.28 -8.25
C MET A 331 5.33 -36.60 -8.85
N ARG A 332 6.02 -37.10 -9.88
CA ARG A 332 5.99 -38.52 -10.21
C ARG A 332 7.20 -39.17 -9.57
N GLN A 333 6.94 -39.91 -8.50
CA GLN A 333 7.87 -40.90 -7.96
C GLN A 333 8.07 -42.03 -8.97
N ASP A 334 9.29 -42.54 -8.91
CA ASP A 334 9.87 -43.60 -9.71
C ASP A 334 9.00 -44.86 -9.80
N GLU A 335 8.87 -45.42 -11.02
CA GLU A 335 8.67 -46.86 -11.17
C GLU A 335 9.56 -47.41 -12.28
N VAL A 336 10.17 -48.53 -11.92
CA VAL A 336 11.36 -49.16 -12.47
C VAL A 336 11.05 -49.98 -13.73
N SER A 337 11.95 -49.84 -14.70
CA SER A 337 12.34 -50.74 -15.79
C SER A 337 11.68 -52.13 -15.90
N ARG A 338 11.17 -52.46 -17.11
CA ARG A 338 11.60 -53.69 -17.82
C ARG A 338 11.28 -53.69 -19.32
N GLU A 339 12.31 -54.07 -20.07
CA GLU A 339 12.40 -54.26 -21.53
C GLU A 339 11.65 -55.52 -22.02
N THR A 340 11.25 -55.52 -23.30
CA THR A 340 11.51 -56.56 -24.36
C THR A 340 10.61 -56.25 -25.58
N SER A 341 11.19 -55.71 -26.67
CA SER A 341 11.58 -56.41 -27.92
C SER A 341 10.47 -57.19 -28.64
N SER A 342 10.03 -56.71 -29.82
CA SER A 342 10.08 -57.43 -31.13
C SER A 342 9.34 -56.65 -32.23
N THR A 343 10.00 -56.52 -33.38
CA THR A 343 9.54 -56.03 -34.70
C THR A 343 8.90 -57.18 -35.52
N PRO A 344 8.58 -57.09 -36.84
CA PRO A 344 8.24 -55.98 -37.76
C PRO A 344 6.98 -56.28 -38.64
N SER A 345 6.52 -55.33 -39.50
CA SER A 345 6.20 -55.51 -40.95
C SER A 345 5.47 -54.25 -41.51
N THR A 346 6.05 -53.45 -42.41
CA THR A 346 6.05 -53.47 -43.91
C THR A 346 4.75 -52.98 -44.61
N VAL A 347 4.93 -52.16 -45.67
CA VAL A 347 4.02 -51.85 -46.81
C VAL A 347 3.03 -50.67 -46.55
N ASP A 348 2.82 -49.60 -47.34
CA ASP A 348 3.11 -49.23 -48.74
C ASP A 348 3.10 -47.68 -48.95
N VAL A 349 3.67 -47.25 -50.08
CA VAL A 349 3.71 -45.88 -50.69
C VAL A 349 2.88 -45.94 -52.00
N PRO A 350 2.13 -44.90 -52.45
CA PRO A 350 2.61 -43.87 -53.42
C PRO A 350 1.97 -42.46 -53.24
N GLU A 351 2.68 -41.33 -53.33
CA GLU A 351 3.34 -40.65 -54.46
C GLU A 351 2.39 -39.96 -55.48
N ALA A 352 2.42 -38.61 -55.53
CA ALA A 352 2.41 -37.75 -56.75
C ALA A 352 2.29 -36.25 -56.36
N VAL A 353 3.36 -35.43 -56.45
CA VAL A 353 3.80 -34.60 -57.60
C VAL A 353 2.95 -33.33 -57.84
N ARG A 354 3.55 -32.14 -57.60
CA ARG A 354 3.73 -31.10 -58.64
C ARG A 354 4.73 -30.01 -58.26
N LYS A 355 5.71 -29.86 -59.15
CA LYS A 355 6.75 -28.82 -59.23
C LYS A 355 6.15 -27.49 -59.72
N ARG A 356 6.77 -26.36 -59.35
CA ARG A 356 7.40 -25.43 -60.32
C ARG A 356 8.33 -24.43 -59.63
N LYS A 357 9.37 -24.11 -60.38
CA LYS A 357 10.60 -23.36 -60.08
C LYS A 357 10.63 -22.17 -61.03
N MET A 358 11.18 -21.04 -60.59
CA MET A 358 11.99 -20.05 -61.32
C MET A 358 11.90 -18.70 -60.57
N GLN A 359 12.84 -17.76 -60.58
CA GLN A 359 14.28 -17.65 -60.79
C GLN A 359 14.55 -16.13 -60.66
N SER A 360 15.53 -15.73 -59.84
CA SER A 360 16.14 -14.38 -59.66
C SER A 360 16.61 -13.74 -61.01
N PRO A 361 17.11 -12.46 -61.11
CA PRO A 361 18.01 -11.82 -60.15
C PRO A 361 18.25 -10.27 -60.13
N MET A 362 19.15 -9.86 -59.20
CA MET A 362 20.26 -8.87 -59.31
C MET A 362 20.06 -7.35 -59.04
N MET A 363 20.79 -6.85 -58.00
CA MET A 363 21.87 -5.82 -58.00
C MET A 363 21.76 -4.55 -57.10
N GLY A 364 22.90 -4.22 -56.48
CA GLY A 364 23.30 -2.98 -55.76
C GLY A 364 23.55 -3.20 -54.25
N GLU A 365 24.74 -3.37 -53.65
CA GLU A 365 26.00 -2.56 -53.60
C GLU A 365 25.72 -1.07 -53.29
N ASN A 366 26.31 -0.33 -52.33
CA ASN A 366 27.40 -0.37 -51.32
C ASN A 366 26.94 0.59 -50.17
N MET A 367 27.52 0.78 -48.96
CA MET A 367 28.91 1.10 -48.60
C MET A 367 29.01 1.30 -47.07
N GLU A 368 30.14 0.86 -46.49
CA GLU A 368 30.93 1.29 -45.29
C GLU A 368 30.29 2.15 -44.18
N ALA A 369 30.24 1.71 -42.92
CA ALA A 369 31.29 1.59 -41.89
C ALA A 369 31.59 2.91 -41.15
N ASP A 370 31.25 2.96 -39.85
CA ASP A 370 32.18 3.50 -38.86
C ASP A 370 31.93 2.98 -37.44
N SER A 371 33.04 2.78 -36.73
CA SER A 371 33.16 2.10 -35.45
C SER A 371 33.07 3.08 -34.27
N SER A 372 32.50 2.64 -33.13
CA SER A 372 33.16 2.86 -31.84
C SER A 372 32.53 2.02 -30.72
N LEU A 373 33.44 1.37 -29.99
CA LEU A 373 33.23 0.54 -28.82
C LEU A 373 32.79 1.36 -27.60
N SER A 374 31.85 0.85 -26.81
CA SER A 374 31.85 1.10 -25.37
C SER A 374 31.14 -0.04 -24.61
N THR A 375 31.93 -0.73 -23.80
CA THR A 375 31.56 -1.72 -22.79
C THR A 375 30.75 -1.08 -21.68
N ASN A 376 29.58 -1.63 -21.31
CA ASN A 376 29.06 -1.60 -19.93
C ASN A 376 27.95 -2.63 -19.67
N ALA A 377 27.96 -3.15 -18.45
CA ALA A 377 27.29 -4.33 -17.91
C ALA A 377 25.74 -4.36 -17.97
N PRO A 378 25.11 -5.56 -17.92
CA PRO A 378 23.66 -5.68 -17.92
C PRO A 378 23.09 -5.42 -16.52
N THR A 379 22.57 -4.22 -16.31
CA THR A 379 21.61 -3.96 -15.23
C THR A 379 20.20 -4.20 -15.78
N MET A 380 19.46 -5.13 -15.17
CA MET A 380 18.06 -5.38 -15.49
C MET A 380 17.24 -4.12 -15.27
N LYS A 381 16.96 -3.40 -16.36
CA LYS A 381 16.01 -2.28 -16.39
C LYS A 381 14.61 -2.83 -16.55
N LYS A 382 13.76 -2.64 -15.53
CA LYS A 382 12.31 -2.71 -15.68
C LYS A 382 11.88 -1.62 -16.68
N PRO A 383 11.00 -1.91 -17.66
CA PRO A 383 10.45 -0.88 -18.52
C PRO A 383 9.54 0.01 -17.67
N ARG A 384 9.92 1.28 -17.48
CA ARG A 384 9.00 2.35 -17.07
C ARG A 384 8.26 2.81 -18.32
N LEU A 385 6.93 2.85 -18.25
CA LEU A 385 6.08 3.52 -19.24
C LEU A 385 6.57 4.95 -19.44
N ILE A 386 7.14 5.22 -20.62
CA ILE A 386 7.39 6.58 -21.09
C ILE A 386 6.05 7.12 -21.57
N LEU A 387 5.36 7.83 -20.68
CA LEU A 387 4.34 8.79 -21.08
C LEU A 387 5.05 10.00 -21.67
N ARG A 388 4.76 10.28 -22.94
CA ARG A 388 5.19 11.52 -23.60
C ARG A 388 4.16 12.59 -23.25
N ASP A 389 4.54 13.51 -22.37
CA ASP A 389 3.76 14.71 -22.08
C ASP A 389 4.24 15.87 -22.98
N LEU A 390 3.28 16.56 -23.60
CA LEU A 390 3.46 17.84 -24.26
C LEU A 390 3.39 18.98 -23.21
N PRO A 391 4.03 20.13 -23.45
CA PRO A 391 4.08 21.22 -22.46
C PRO A 391 2.69 21.80 -22.19
N VAL A 392 2.35 21.91 -20.90
CA VAL A 392 1.21 22.69 -20.40
C VAL A 392 1.54 24.17 -20.59
N GLN A 393 0.77 24.87 -21.40
CA GLN A 393 0.80 26.33 -21.47
C GLN A 393 -0.03 26.90 -20.32
N ASP A 394 0.57 27.79 -19.55
CA ASP A 394 -0.10 28.61 -18.54
C ASP A 394 -1.20 29.46 -19.19
N GLN A 395 -2.43 29.34 -18.66
CA GLN A 395 -3.49 30.35 -18.79
C GLN A 395 -4.12 30.60 -17.43
#